data_AF-A0A2E7I8U7-F1
#
_entry.id   AF-A0A2E7I8U7-F1
#
_cell.length_a   1.000
_cell.length_b   1.000
_cell.length_c   1.000
_cell.angle_alpha   90.00
_cell.angle_beta   90.00
_cell.angle_gamma   90.00
#
_symmetry.space_group_name_H-M   'P 1'
#
loop_
_entity.id
_entity.type
_entity.pdbx_description
1 polymer ?
#
loop_
_entity_poly.entity_id
_entity_poly.type
_entity_poly.pdbx_seq_one_letter_code
_entity_poly.pdbx_strand_id
1 'polypeptide(L)'
;MSKTGSCLCGEVDFTYKSEPVMFLMCHCTDCQKSTGSPVASIIVISEDNFSVSGPTNSYKCKAKVTRSFCKICGSQIFSRIKSAPGVVAIKTGVLDEQPNTKPKLVCWTKSKPDWLEINHPSISFEENPN
;
A
#
# COMPACT_ATOMS: atom_id res chain seq x y z
N MET A 1 -7.16 -18.62 -5.33
CA MET A 1 -7.84 -17.61 -6.17
C MET A 1 -6.89 -16.43 -6.36
N SER A 2 -6.90 -15.80 -7.53
CA SER A 2 -6.08 -14.62 -7.82
C SER A 2 -6.82 -13.38 -7.29
N LYS A 3 -6.14 -12.51 -6.55
CA LYS A 3 -6.65 -11.22 -6.10
C LYS A 3 -6.11 -10.11 -7.01
N THR A 4 -6.82 -8.99 -7.11
CA THR A 4 -6.49 -7.90 -8.04
C THR A 4 -6.39 -6.55 -7.33
N GLY A 5 -5.83 -5.59 -8.05
CA GLY A 5 -5.84 -4.20 -7.67
C GLY A 5 -5.47 -3.32 -8.85
N SER A 6 -5.77 -2.04 -8.73
CA SER A 6 -5.56 -1.06 -9.78
C SER A 6 -5.19 0.32 -9.21
N CYS A 7 -4.50 1.11 -10.02
CA CYS A 7 -4.26 2.51 -9.70
C CYS A 7 -5.55 3.34 -9.82
N LEU A 8 -5.53 4.58 -9.33
CA LEU A 8 -6.69 5.47 -9.37
C LEU A 8 -7.27 5.68 -10.79
N CYS A 9 -6.42 5.73 -11.81
CA CYS A 9 -6.87 5.92 -13.20
C CYS A 9 -7.09 4.61 -13.97
N GLY A 10 -6.94 3.45 -13.35
CA GLY A 10 -7.13 2.13 -14.00
C GLY A 10 -6.02 1.69 -14.97
N GLU A 11 -5.13 2.58 -15.39
CA GLU A 11 -4.07 2.29 -16.39
C GLU A 11 -2.97 1.32 -15.90
N VAL A 12 -2.85 1.13 -14.59
CA VAL A 12 -1.95 0.15 -13.99
C VAL A 12 -2.79 -0.82 -13.18
N ASP A 13 -2.81 -2.07 -13.61
CA ASP A 13 -3.44 -3.20 -12.93
C ASP A 13 -2.39 -4.18 -12.42
N PHE A 14 -2.74 -4.94 -11.37
CA PHE A 14 -1.89 -6.01 -10.87
C PHE A 14 -2.72 -7.17 -10.33
N THR A 15 -2.07 -8.32 -10.27
CA THR A 15 -2.62 -9.54 -9.67
C THR A 15 -1.65 -10.12 -8.65
N TYR A 16 -2.20 -10.78 -7.63
CA TYR A 16 -1.41 -11.61 -6.75
C TYR A 16 -2.10 -12.90 -6.32
N LYS A 17 -1.30 -13.97 -6.18
CA LYS A 17 -1.77 -15.35 -5.96
C LYS A 17 -1.31 -15.93 -4.62
N SER A 18 -1.62 -15.26 -3.51
CA SER A 18 -1.46 -15.84 -2.16
C SER A 18 -2.15 -14.98 -1.11
N GLU A 19 -2.39 -15.56 0.07
CA GLU A 19 -2.62 -14.73 1.24
C GLU A 19 -1.36 -13.91 1.58
N PRO A 20 -1.53 -12.67 2.07
CA PRO A 20 -0.41 -11.90 2.57
C PRO A 20 0.35 -12.64 3.67
N VAL A 21 1.68 -12.69 3.55
CA VAL A 21 2.53 -13.20 4.64
C VAL A 21 2.56 -12.23 5.81
N MET A 22 2.25 -10.95 5.57
CA MET A 22 2.15 -9.92 6.58
C MET A 22 1.15 -8.85 6.15
N PHE A 23 0.39 -8.35 7.13
CA PHE A 23 -0.40 -7.12 7.01
C PHE A 23 0.02 -6.18 8.15
N LEU A 24 0.54 -5.00 7.78
CA LEU A 24 1.08 -4.02 8.72
C LEU A 24 0.62 -2.58 8.41
N MET A 25 0.63 -1.76 9.45
CA MET A 25 0.50 -0.30 9.38
C MET A 25 1.85 0.35 9.71
N CYS A 26 2.29 1.32 8.90
CA CYS A 26 3.57 2.01 9.12
C CYS A 26 3.37 3.52 9.24
N HIS A 27 3.88 4.10 10.31
CA HIS A 27 3.83 5.53 10.61
C HIS A 27 5.13 6.28 10.31
N CYS A 28 6.15 5.64 9.72
CA CYS A 28 7.40 6.35 9.46
C CYS A 28 7.18 7.55 8.51
N THR A 29 7.95 8.62 8.70
CA THR A 29 7.83 9.84 7.89
C THR A 29 7.96 9.56 6.38
N ASP A 30 8.82 8.61 6.00
CA ASP A 30 8.96 8.20 4.61
C ASP A 30 7.67 7.59 4.06
N CYS A 31 6.93 6.81 4.84
CA CYS A 31 5.64 6.25 4.45
C CYS A 31 4.58 7.34 4.36
N GLN A 32 4.52 8.24 5.35
CA GLN A 32 3.58 9.36 5.36
C GLN A 32 3.74 10.25 4.13
N LYS A 33 4.98 10.67 3.84
CA LYS A 33 5.30 11.48 2.66
C LYS A 33 5.01 10.75 1.34
N SER A 34 5.10 9.42 1.32
CA SER A 34 4.83 8.64 0.11
C SER A 34 3.36 8.55 -0.22
N THR A 35 2.52 8.39 0.79
CA THR A 35 1.10 8.10 0.64
C THR A 35 0.27 9.38 0.75
N GLY A 36 0.83 10.46 1.29
CA GLY A 36 0.06 11.64 1.70
C GLY A 36 -0.87 11.36 2.90
N SER A 37 -0.79 10.16 3.49
CA SER A 37 -1.65 9.70 4.59
C SER A 37 -0.84 9.62 5.90
N PRO A 38 -1.46 9.85 7.07
CA PRO A 38 -0.78 9.70 8.37
C PRO A 38 -0.31 8.27 8.67
N VAL A 39 -0.74 7.29 7.87
CA VAL A 39 -0.33 5.89 7.97
C VAL A 39 -0.29 5.23 6.58
N ALA A 40 0.69 4.38 6.35
CA ALA A 40 0.66 3.46 5.21
C ALA A 40 0.14 2.10 5.65
N SER A 41 -0.99 1.68 5.08
CA SER A 41 -1.51 0.31 5.18
C SER A 41 -0.90 -0.56 4.09
N ILE A 42 -0.25 -1.66 4.47
CA ILE A 42 0.63 -2.43 3.58
C ILE A 42 0.43 -3.93 3.80
N ILE A 43 0.20 -4.66 2.72
CA ILE A 43 0.37 -6.11 2.70
C ILE A 43 1.71 -6.49 2.09
N VAL A 44 2.28 -7.61 2.54
CA VAL A 44 3.50 -8.19 1.98
C VAL A 44 3.14 -9.56 1.41
N ILE A 45 3.58 -9.82 0.18
CA ILE A 45 3.37 -11.08 -0.55
C ILE A 45 4.69 -11.57 -1.14
N SER A 46 4.73 -12.84 -1.55
CA SER A 46 5.85 -13.34 -2.37
C SER A 46 5.87 -12.65 -3.73
N GLU A 47 7.06 -12.28 -4.18
CA GLU A 47 7.27 -11.67 -5.50
C GLU A 47 6.92 -12.61 -6.65
N ASP A 48 7.15 -13.92 -6.49
CA ASP A 48 6.83 -14.93 -7.51
C ASP A 48 5.32 -15.03 -7.79
N ASN A 49 4.51 -14.58 -6.82
CA ASN A 49 3.07 -14.56 -6.91
C ASN A 49 2.52 -13.19 -7.34
N PHE A 50 3.36 -12.22 -7.72
CA PHE A 50 2.94 -10.86 -8.08
C PHE A 50 3.17 -10.58 -9.57
N SER A 51 2.16 -10.03 -10.24
CA SER A 51 2.28 -9.55 -11.61
C SER A 51 1.64 -8.17 -11.72
N VAL A 52 2.26 -7.27 -12.48
CA VAL A 52 1.78 -5.90 -12.70
C VAL A 52 1.92 -5.54 -14.17
N SER A 53 0.92 -4.84 -14.69
CA SER A 53 0.86 -4.34 -16.07
C SER A 53 0.64 -2.82 -16.08
N GLY A 54 0.95 -2.17 -17.20
CA GLY A 54 0.73 -0.74 -17.38
C GLY A 54 1.92 0.17 -17.02
N PRO A 55 1.75 1.50 -17.17
CA PRO A 55 2.85 2.46 -17.12
C PRO A 55 3.22 2.81 -15.67
N THR A 56 4.26 2.14 -15.16
CA THR A 56 4.85 2.44 -13.85
C THR A 56 6.15 3.23 -13.94
N ASN A 57 6.43 4.05 -12.93
CA ASN A 57 7.76 4.61 -12.64
C ASN A 57 8.16 4.23 -11.22
N SER A 58 9.42 4.45 -10.86
CA SER A 58 9.90 4.14 -9.51
C SER A 58 10.79 5.21 -8.90
N TYR A 59 10.77 5.28 -7.58
CA TYR A 59 11.63 6.13 -6.78
C TYR A 59 12.33 5.30 -5.70
N LYS A 60 13.66 5.34 -5.70
CA LYS A 60 14.48 4.68 -4.69
C LYS A 60 14.72 5.62 -3.52
N CYS A 61 14.06 5.35 -2.40
CA CYS A 61 14.25 6.15 -1.18
C CYS A 61 15.53 5.76 -0.43
N LYS A 62 15.95 6.64 0.49
CA LYS A 62 17.17 6.45 1.31
C LYS A 62 17.16 5.15 2.11
N ALA A 63 15.98 4.69 2.54
CA ALA A 63 15.81 3.43 3.27
C ALA A 63 15.99 2.16 2.42
N LYS A 64 16.56 2.26 1.20
CA LYS A 64 16.76 1.15 0.25
C LYS A 64 15.44 0.45 -0.13
N VAL A 65 14.33 1.19 -0.08
CA VAL A 65 13.04 0.77 -0.61
C VAL A 65 12.86 1.43 -1.97
N THR A 66 12.59 0.63 -2.99
CA THR A 66 12.20 1.12 -4.31
C THR A 66 10.69 1.09 -4.38
N ARG A 67 10.08 2.27 -4.53
CA ARG A 67 8.63 2.44 -4.58
C ARG A 67 8.20 2.61 -6.02
N SER A 68 7.21 1.84 -6.45
CA SER A 68 6.66 1.89 -7.80
C SER A 68 5.26 2.50 -7.77
N PHE A 69 5.02 3.43 -8.70
CA PHE A 69 3.79 4.18 -8.79
C PHE A 69 3.33 4.33 -10.23
N CYS A 70 2.04 4.58 -10.42
CA CYS A 70 1.48 4.86 -11.74
C CYS A 70 2.04 6.17 -12.28
N LYS A 71 2.55 6.17 -13.53
CA LYS A 71 3.07 7.38 -14.20
C LYS A 71 2.01 8.45 -14.45
N ILE A 72 0.75 8.07 -14.48
CA ILE A 72 -0.36 8.93 -14.89
C ILE A 72 -1.01 9.58 -13.66
N CYS A 73 -1.53 8.80 -12.72
CA CYS A 73 -2.22 9.32 -11.54
C CYS A 73 -1.35 9.41 -10.27
N GLY A 74 -0.13 8.88 -10.28
CA GLY A 74 0.78 8.93 -9.13
C GLY A 74 0.47 7.94 -8.00
N SER A 75 -0.59 7.12 -8.10
CA SER A 75 -0.92 6.10 -7.08
C SER A 75 0.28 5.20 -6.80
N GLN A 76 0.65 5.08 -5.53
CA GLN A 76 1.67 4.14 -5.06
C GLN A 76 1.11 2.72 -5.10
N ILE A 77 1.70 1.86 -5.92
CA ILE A 77 1.17 0.51 -6.15
C ILE A 77 1.88 -0.48 -5.24
N PHE A 78 3.18 -0.65 -5.47
CA PHE A 78 3.98 -1.65 -4.78
C PHE A 78 5.38 -1.13 -4.46
N SER A 79 6.10 -1.85 -3.62
CA SER A 79 7.47 -1.52 -3.22
C SER A 79 8.31 -2.78 -3.07
N ARG A 80 9.58 -2.67 -3.45
CA ARG A 80 10.61 -3.69 -3.24
C ARG A 80 11.59 -3.22 -2.18
N ILE A 81 11.93 -4.08 -1.24
CA ILE A 81 12.78 -3.74 -0.09
C ILE A 81 14.09 -4.51 -0.23
N LYS A 82 15.21 -3.82 -0.37
CA LYS A 82 16.51 -4.50 -0.59
C LYS A 82 16.89 -5.47 0.54
N SER A 83 16.50 -5.19 1.78
CA SER A 83 16.76 -6.05 2.95
C SER A 83 15.79 -7.22 3.10
N ALA A 84 14.76 -7.30 2.26
CA ALA A 84 13.80 -8.40 2.22
C ALA A 84 13.58 -8.80 0.75
N PRO A 85 14.56 -9.47 0.12
CA PRO A 85 14.42 -9.95 -1.25
C PRO A 85 13.34 -11.03 -1.36
N GLY A 86 12.72 -11.16 -2.54
CA GLY A 86 11.69 -12.17 -2.82
C GLY A 86 10.29 -11.80 -2.31
N VAL A 87 10.11 -10.60 -1.75
CA VAL A 87 8.78 -10.10 -1.37
C VAL A 87 8.48 -8.75 -1.98
N VAL A 88 7.18 -8.52 -2.21
CA VAL A 88 6.63 -7.24 -2.66
C VAL A 88 5.67 -6.72 -1.62
N ALA A 89 5.79 -5.43 -1.31
CA ALA A 89 4.91 -4.73 -0.38
C ALA A 89 3.89 -3.88 -1.17
N ILE A 90 2.60 -4.18 -1.05
CA ILE A 90 1.51 -3.52 -1.80
C ILE A 90 0.72 -2.61 -0.85
N LYS A 91 0.37 -1.41 -1.32
CA LYS A 91 -0.51 -0.51 -0.55
C LYS A 91 -1.94 -1.04 -0.59
N THR A 92 -2.62 -1.17 0.55
CA THR A 92 -3.96 -1.77 0.54
C THR A 92 -5.02 -0.89 -0.11
N GLY A 93 -4.79 0.42 -0.20
CA GLY A 93 -5.72 1.37 -0.83
C GLY A 93 -5.84 1.25 -2.35
N VAL A 94 -5.01 0.43 -3.00
CA VAL A 94 -5.10 0.12 -4.44
C VAL A 94 -5.55 -1.32 -4.70
N LEU A 95 -6.04 -2.02 -3.67
CA LEU A 95 -6.63 -3.35 -3.82
C LEU A 95 -8.10 -3.21 -4.17
N ASP A 96 -8.56 -3.98 -5.15
CA ASP A 96 -9.99 -3.99 -5.52
C ASP A 96 -10.81 -4.69 -4.42
N GLU A 97 -10.22 -5.65 -3.73
CA GLU A 97 -10.79 -6.32 -2.55
C GLU A 97 -9.84 -6.20 -1.36
N GLN A 98 -10.36 -5.72 -0.23
CA GLN A 98 -9.58 -5.62 1.00
C GLN A 98 -9.28 -7.01 1.59
N PRO A 99 -8.10 -7.22 2.22
CA PRO A 99 -7.81 -8.48 2.87
C PRO A 99 -8.82 -8.81 3.96
N ASN A 100 -9.26 -10.07 4.03
CA ASN A 100 -10.14 -10.58 5.11
C ASN A 100 -9.45 -10.70 6.48
N THR A 101 -8.28 -10.08 6.64
CA THR A 101 -7.50 -10.09 7.88
C THR A 101 -7.21 -8.66 8.31
N LYS A 102 -6.98 -8.45 9.61
CA LYS A 102 -6.60 -7.15 10.16
C LYS A 102 -5.07 -7.00 10.21
N PRO A 103 -4.53 -5.77 10.16
CA PRO A 103 -3.12 -5.55 10.41
C PRO A 103 -2.72 -6.12 11.76
N LYS A 104 -1.65 -6.92 11.80
CA LYS A 104 -1.14 -7.54 13.04
C LYS A 104 0.12 -6.85 13.56
N LEU A 105 0.65 -5.89 12.81
CA LEU A 105 1.87 -5.17 13.13
C LEU A 105 1.69 -3.67 12.90
N VAL A 106 2.13 -2.87 13.86
CA VAL A 106 2.20 -1.40 13.73
C VAL A 106 3.65 -0.97 13.91
N CYS A 107 4.15 -0.28 12.91
CA CYS A 107 5.54 0.08 12.77
C CYS A 107 5.74 1.60 12.96
N TRP A 108 6.71 1.94 13.79
CA TRP A 108 7.38 3.23 13.91
C TRP A 108 6.41 4.29 14.45
N THR A 109 5.70 3.89 15.49
CA THR A 109 4.65 4.65 16.19
C THR A 109 5.15 5.96 16.79
N LYS A 110 6.46 6.14 17.01
CA LYS A 110 7.02 7.44 17.41
C LYS A 110 6.70 8.57 16.42
N SER A 111 6.50 8.24 15.15
CA SER A 111 6.11 9.20 14.11
C SER A 111 4.60 9.27 13.90
N LYS A 112 3.80 8.49 14.63
CA LYS A 112 2.34 8.55 14.57
C LYS A 112 1.90 9.95 15.02
N PRO A 113 1.11 10.69 14.23
CA PRO A 113 0.57 11.97 14.67
C PRO A 113 -0.31 11.78 15.91
N ASP A 114 -0.19 12.66 16.91
CA ASP A 114 -0.92 12.53 18.17
C ASP A 114 -2.44 12.66 17.97
N TRP A 115 -2.89 13.41 16.96
CA TRP A 115 -4.30 13.53 16.60
C TRP A 115 -4.87 12.29 15.89
N LEU A 116 -4.02 11.32 15.50
CA LEU A 116 -4.47 10.14 14.76
C LEU A 116 -5.11 9.12 15.70
N GLU A 117 -6.38 9.36 15.97
CA GLU A 117 -7.32 8.39 16.50
C GLU A 117 -8.44 8.23 15.47
N ILE A 118 -8.71 7.00 15.03
CA ILE A 118 -9.80 6.74 14.08
C ILE A 118 -11.10 6.68 14.90
N ASN A 119 -11.62 7.86 15.23
CA ASN A 119 -12.98 8.06 15.71
C ASN A 119 -13.79 8.56 14.53
N HIS A 120 -14.79 7.81 14.07
CA HIS A 120 -15.65 8.26 12.98
C HIS A 120 -16.48 9.46 13.48
N PRO A 121 -16.41 10.63 12.80
CA PRO A 121 -17.26 11.76 13.16
C PRO A 121 -18.73 11.41 12.93
N SER A 122 -19.64 12.12 13.60
CA SER A 122 -21.10 11.89 13.48
C SER A 122 -21.66 12.11 12.07
N ILE A 123 -20.90 12.80 11.21
CA ILE A 123 -21.23 13.00 9.79
C ILE A 123 -20.22 12.19 8.97
N SER A 124 -20.72 11.17 8.28
CA SER A 124 -19.93 10.31 7.41
C SER A 124 -20.71 9.96 6.14
N PHE A 125 -19.99 9.70 5.06
CA PHE A 125 -20.54 9.16 3.82
C PHE A 125 -20.05 7.73 3.65
N GLU A 126 -20.93 6.84 3.19
CA GLU A 126 -20.61 5.42 3.00
C GLU A 126 -19.87 5.17 1.69
N GLU A 127 -20.05 6.04 0.69
CA GLU A 127 -19.57 5.84 -0.68
C GLU A 127 -18.82 7.06 -1.23
N ASN A 128 -18.05 6.84 -2.29
CA ASN A 128 -17.36 7.91 -3.00
C ASN A 128 -18.36 8.89 -3.65
N PRO A 129 -17.99 10.15 -3.84
CA PRO A 129 -18.75 11.04 -4.71
C PRO A 129 -18.85 10.46 -6.12
N ASN A 130 -20.08 10.37 -6.65
CA ASN A 130 -20.35 10.05 -8.05
C ASN A 130 -19.86 11.19 -8.97
#